data_AF-A0A8H8MHI5-F1
#
_entry.id   AF-A0A8H8MHI5-F1
#
_cell.length_a   1.000
_cell.length_b   1.000
_cell.length_c   1.000
_cell.angle_alpha   90.00
_cell.angle_beta   90.00
_cell.angle_gamma   90.00
#
_symmetry.space_group_name_H-M   'P 1'
#
loop_
_entity.id
_entity.type
_entity.pdbx_description
1 polymer ?
#
loop_
_entity_poly.entity_id
_entity_poly.type
_entity_poly.pdbx_seq_one_letter_code
_entity_poly.pdbx_strand_id
1 'polypeptide(L)'
;MAVPYPIQSRLKTSLRRIENYTRGSEKSYLKNLVGVCELVRGEIEKDSPYLPELLEEAQAVLEPGASHAPFKFMPSWAHEKDKYPLIEDPPEQKPVELTDSQIRKLTLAFPDRFTMSGDELVDEVKEMNSSPWTKKTQRHPKSSPLSRFRPKLPPLTYDSPKAMCVIDARCKIQSTRTATPLGLNISRNGACLALNVATGSDNRSPGLYYRFLQAESCYHFFQPGLARVASHIALDDDRRLLFVGDKQRIKSYAWADPESDDYVFIPNLHPTHTLNSQHARGPMVALPNGTVIRAGEGEASVWNIDALKTHGKTGRNIVGKQDNRIYEHAKRHDKSQIEPSTGSSRSSCIQFGNPSLSVTGWEPLVQAPSTMLSYSEKSDCLTLDLEHGGSTAARYLGHGGTVSDISLSADEPQTFLTGCNDGYARLFDLRMPFPVLTFDAGQRQEVCAAVALAHPGGIPIAFTGAKKSEQIKLWDLRARTIVYELATGNNQVESLVWSSYGTCLYAATSCEYDERWEYHSIDRQGKRKRSKEDENEYSEDPLSYTFIWPKEAYHHENYFGYAFHAGEHHMYCYNFMRDPGPLRFRGMGTLVGSSWGW
;
A
#
# COMPACT_ATOMS: atom_id res chain seq x y z
N MET A 1 -29.14 5.65 -20.77
CA MET A 1 -30.44 5.06 -21.20
C MET A 1 -30.78 3.92 -20.26
N ALA A 2 -32.06 3.54 -20.09
CA ALA A 2 -32.39 2.41 -19.21
C ALA A 2 -31.86 1.08 -19.77
N VAL A 3 -31.38 0.21 -18.88
CA VAL A 3 -30.93 -1.15 -19.22
C VAL A 3 -32.14 -1.99 -19.70
N PRO A 4 -32.04 -2.73 -20.81
CA PRO A 4 -33.13 -3.56 -21.32
C PRO A 4 -33.62 -4.61 -20.31
N TYR A 5 -34.93 -4.79 -20.21
CA TYR A 5 -35.57 -5.75 -19.29
C TYR A 5 -34.98 -7.18 -19.31
N PRO A 6 -34.63 -7.79 -20.47
CA PRO A 6 -34.02 -9.12 -20.48
C PRO A 6 -32.68 -9.17 -19.74
N ILE A 7 -31.88 -8.11 -19.82
CA ILE A 7 -30.58 -8.01 -19.13
C ILE A 7 -30.82 -7.84 -17.63
N GLN A 8 -31.70 -6.91 -17.24
CA GLN A 8 -32.06 -6.69 -15.84
C GLN A 8 -32.61 -7.97 -15.18
N SER A 9 -33.42 -8.75 -15.90
CA SER A 9 -33.96 -10.03 -15.43
C SER A 9 -32.86 -11.07 -15.17
N ARG A 10 -31.85 -11.13 -16.05
CA ARG A 10 -30.65 -11.98 -15.84
C ARG A 10 -29.85 -11.54 -14.63
N LEU A 11 -29.59 -10.25 -14.47
CA LEU A 11 -28.87 -9.70 -13.30
C LEU A 11 -29.59 -10.00 -11.98
N LYS A 12 -30.92 -9.78 -11.93
CA LYS A 12 -31.75 -10.14 -10.76
C LYS A 12 -31.71 -11.63 -10.44
N THR A 13 -31.67 -12.49 -11.46
CA THR A 13 -31.55 -13.94 -11.29
C THR A 13 -30.18 -14.31 -10.70
N SER A 14 -29.09 -13.70 -11.20
CA SER A 14 -27.74 -13.89 -10.64
C SER A 14 -27.66 -13.41 -9.19
N LEU A 15 -28.22 -12.24 -8.88
CA LEU A 15 -28.26 -11.70 -7.51
C LEU A 15 -28.95 -12.68 -6.55
N ARG A 16 -30.14 -13.17 -6.90
CA ARG A 16 -30.86 -14.16 -6.07
C ARG A 16 -30.04 -15.43 -5.84
N ARG A 17 -29.26 -15.88 -6.82
CA ARG A 17 -28.38 -17.07 -6.67
C ARG A 17 -27.19 -16.79 -5.76
N ILE A 18 -26.63 -15.59 -5.83
CA ILE A 18 -25.52 -15.14 -4.98
C ILE A 18 -25.99 -15.00 -3.52
N GLU A 19 -27.12 -14.33 -3.29
CA GLU A 19 -27.68 -14.08 -1.94
C GLU A 19 -28.17 -15.36 -1.26
N ASN A 20 -28.81 -16.26 -2.00
CA ASN A 20 -29.33 -17.52 -1.44
C ASN A 20 -28.28 -18.64 -1.38
N TYR A 21 -27.00 -18.32 -1.61
CA TYR A 21 -25.93 -19.31 -1.57
C TYR A 21 -25.73 -19.79 -0.13
N THR A 22 -26.34 -20.93 0.21
CA THR A 22 -26.27 -21.55 1.54
C THR A 22 -25.69 -22.97 1.49
N ARG A 23 -25.81 -23.65 0.34
CA ARG A 23 -25.23 -24.98 0.07
C ARG A 23 -24.84 -25.09 -1.41
N GLY A 24 -23.55 -25.27 -1.69
CA GLY A 24 -23.03 -25.41 -3.04
C GLY A 24 -21.50 -25.54 -3.05
N SER A 25 -20.92 -25.78 -4.23
CA SER A 25 -19.48 -25.70 -4.43
C SER A 25 -19.06 -24.28 -4.82
N GLU A 26 -17.87 -23.85 -4.38
CA GLU A 26 -17.21 -22.59 -4.77
C GLU A 26 -17.30 -22.33 -6.28
N LYS A 27 -17.15 -23.39 -7.09
CA LYS A 27 -17.29 -23.35 -8.55
C LYS A 27 -18.66 -22.86 -9.03
N SER A 28 -19.74 -23.26 -8.37
CA SER A 28 -21.11 -22.81 -8.72
C SER A 28 -21.30 -21.33 -8.40
N TYR A 29 -20.75 -20.87 -7.27
CA TYR A 29 -20.79 -19.48 -6.87
C TYR A 29 -20.02 -18.59 -7.86
N LEU A 30 -18.77 -18.97 -8.17
CA LEU A 30 -17.92 -18.27 -9.16
C LEU A 30 -18.58 -18.19 -10.53
N LYS A 31 -19.29 -19.23 -10.96
CA LYS A 31 -20.01 -19.23 -12.25
C LYS A 31 -21.03 -18.09 -12.35
N ASN A 32 -21.68 -17.71 -11.24
CA ASN A 32 -22.63 -16.59 -11.26
C ASN A 32 -21.90 -15.24 -11.40
N LEU A 33 -20.77 -15.05 -10.71
CA LEU A 33 -19.96 -13.82 -10.82
C LEU A 33 -19.37 -13.67 -12.23
N VAL A 34 -18.76 -14.74 -12.75
CA VAL A 34 -18.24 -14.79 -14.13
C VAL A 34 -19.36 -14.51 -15.14
N GLY A 35 -20.55 -15.08 -14.95
CA GLY A 35 -21.70 -14.85 -15.83
C GLY A 35 -22.19 -13.40 -15.85
N VAL A 36 -22.03 -12.63 -14.76
CA VAL A 36 -22.29 -11.18 -14.75
C VAL A 36 -21.22 -10.46 -15.56
N CYS A 37 -19.94 -10.79 -15.39
CA CYS A 37 -18.86 -10.22 -16.20
C CYS A 37 -19.03 -10.47 -17.69
N GLU A 38 -19.33 -11.72 -18.09
CA GLU A 38 -19.57 -12.10 -19.48
C GLU A 38 -20.75 -11.33 -20.08
N LEU A 39 -21.81 -11.10 -19.31
CA LEU A 39 -22.93 -10.29 -19.75
C LEU A 39 -22.48 -8.86 -20.06
N VAL A 40 -21.71 -8.23 -19.17
CA VAL A 40 -21.21 -6.86 -19.37
C VAL A 40 -20.26 -6.80 -20.56
N ARG A 41 -19.33 -7.74 -20.69
CA ARG A 41 -18.39 -7.81 -21.84
C ARG A 41 -19.14 -7.90 -23.17
N GLY A 42 -20.17 -8.73 -23.25
CA GLY A 42 -20.98 -8.85 -24.46
C GLY A 42 -21.74 -7.59 -24.85
N GLU A 43 -22.01 -6.68 -23.91
CA GLU A 43 -22.61 -5.37 -24.18
C GLU A 43 -21.57 -4.30 -24.51
N ILE A 44 -20.35 -4.42 -23.98
CA ILE A 44 -19.21 -3.58 -24.38
C ILE A 44 -18.86 -3.82 -25.85
N GLU A 45 -18.83 -5.08 -26.29
CA GLU A 45 -18.56 -5.44 -27.69
C GLU A 45 -19.59 -4.90 -28.67
N LYS A 46 -20.81 -4.61 -28.20
CA LYS A 46 -21.90 -4.04 -29.00
C LYS A 46 -21.94 -2.51 -28.97
N ASP A 47 -21.06 -1.87 -28.20
CA ASP A 47 -21.08 -0.42 -27.94
C ASP A 47 -22.45 0.07 -27.45
N SER A 48 -23.04 -0.67 -26.51
CA SER A 48 -24.40 -0.42 -26.04
C SER A 48 -24.53 0.97 -25.35
N PRO A 49 -25.55 1.79 -25.67
CA PRO A 49 -25.66 3.17 -25.17
C PRO A 49 -26.13 3.29 -23.70
N TYR A 50 -26.35 2.16 -23.02
CA TYR A 50 -26.73 2.05 -21.61
C TYR A 50 -25.62 1.43 -20.75
N LEU A 51 -24.38 1.39 -21.25
CA LEU A 51 -23.23 0.83 -20.53
C LEU A 51 -23.03 1.43 -19.13
N PRO A 52 -23.13 2.75 -18.91
CA PRO A 52 -22.97 3.32 -17.56
C PRO A 52 -23.98 2.76 -16.56
N GLU A 53 -25.26 2.70 -16.94
CA GLU A 53 -26.33 2.14 -16.10
C GLU A 53 -26.15 0.63 -15.88
N LEU A 54 -25.70 -0.10 -16.92
CA LEU A 54 -25.41 -1.53 -16.81
C LEU A 54 -24.27 -1.82 -15.82
N LEU A 55 -23.21 -1.00 -15.83
CA LEU A 55 -22.08 -1.16 -14.91
C LEU A 55 -22.50 -0.93 -13.46
N GLU A 56 -23.38 0.03 -13.21
CA GLU A 56 -23.96 0.26 -11.88
C GLU A 56 -24.83 -0.93 -11.42
N GLU A 57 -25.74 -1.41 -12.27
CA GLU A 57 -26.56 -2.58 -11.95
C GLU A 57 -25.71 -3.84 -11.75
N ALA A 58 -24.69 -4.06 -12.58
CA ALA A 58 -23.78 -5.19 -12.45
C ALA A 58 -22.98 -5.12 -11.14
N GLN A 59 -22.48 -3.94 -10.76
CA GLN A 59 -21.78 -3.74 -9.49
C GLN A 59 -22.69 -4.03 -8.30
N ALA A 60 -23.96 -3.60 -8.34
CA ALA A 60 -24.93 -3.92 -7.31
C ALA A 60 -25.19 -5.43 -7.14
N VAL A 61 -24.93 -6.23 -8.17
CA VAL A 61 -25.01 -7.70 -8.11
C VAL A 61 -23.71 -8.33 -7.59
N LEU A 62 -22.56 -7.77 -7.98
CA LEU A 62 -21.24 -8.28 -7.61
C LEU A 62 -20.86 -7.94 -6.16
N GLU A 63 -21.29 -6.79 -5.66
CA GLU A 63 -20.95 -6.26 -4.34
C GLU A 63 -21.41 -7.17 -3.18
N PRO A 64 -22.66 -7.65 -3.09
CA PRO A 64 -23.04 -8.66 -2.10
C PRO A 64 -22.19 -9.92 -2.21
N GLY A 65 -21.78 -10.27 -3.43
CA GLY A 65 -20.92 -11.40 -3.71
C GLY A 65 -19.51 -11.26 -3.13
N ALA A 66 -18.94 -10.05 -3.22
CA ALA A 66 -17.65 -9.71 -2.62
C ALA A 66 -17.73 -9.65 -1.08
N SER A 67 -18.77 -9.03 -0.53
CA SER A 67 -18.90 -8.73 0.91
C SER A 67 -19.41 -9.90 1.77
N HIS A 68 -20.24 -10.78 1.20
CA HIS A 68 -20.82 -11.95 1.91
C HIS A 68 -20.23 -13.29 1.46
N ALA A 69 -19.11 -13.28 0.73
CA ALA A 69 -18.48 -14.50 0.27
C ALA A 69 -18.22 -15.45 1.48
N PRO A 70 -18.65 -16.73 1.40
CA PRO A 70 -18.27 -17.71 2.43
C PRO A 70 -16.76 -18.00 2.45
N PHE A 71 -16.00 -17.43 1.51
CA PHE A 71 -14.57 -17.60 1.35
C PHE A 71 -13.88 -16.22 1.43
N LYS A 72 -12.97 -16.05 2.40
CA LYS A 72 -12.22 -14.80 2.60
C LYS A 72 -11.31 -14.43 1.40
N PHE A 73 -10.90 -15.41 0.60
CA PHE A 73 -9.99 -15.24 -0.54
C PHE A 73 -10.45 -16.09 -1.73
N MET A 74 -11.46 -15.59 -2.43
CA MET A 74 -12.02 -16.28 -3.60
C MET A 74 -11.07 -16.29 -4.81
N PRO A 75 -11.21 -17.24 -5.74
CA PRO A 75 -10.61 -17.15 -7.06
C PRO A 75 -11.04 -15.87 -7.77
N SER A 76 -10.10 -15.24 -8.49
CA SER A 76 -10.44 -14.11 -9.37
C SER A 76 -11.47 -14.55 -10.41
N TRP A 77 -12.44 -13.68 -10.69
CA TRP A 77 -13.59 -13.94 -11.57
C TRP A 77 -13.78 -12.89 -12.67
N ALA A 78 -13.00 -11.81 -12.64
CA ALA A 78 -13.10 -10.70 -13.59
C ALA A 78 -11.99 -10.68 -14.66
N HIS A 79 -11.02 -11.59 -14.57
CA HIS A 79 -10.02 -11.79 -15.61
C HIS A 79 -10.62 -12.54 -16.81
N GLU A 80 -9.94 -12.48 -17.95
CA GLU A 80 -10.29 -13.20 -19.18
C GLU A 80 -9.05 -13.99 -19.63
N LYS A 81 -9.10 -15.32 -19.49
CA LYS A 81 -7.91 -16.18 -19.57
C LYS A 81 -7.02 -15.93 -20.79
N ASP A 82 -7.60 -15.72 -21.96
CA ASP A 82 -6.85 -15.63 -23.22
C ASP A 82 -6.39 -14.19 -23.54
N LYS A 83 -7.17 -13.19 -23.13
CA LYS A 83 -6.93 -11.78 -23.47
C LYS A 83 -6.33 -10.98 -22.32
N TYR A 84 -6.94 -11.10 -21.14
CA TYR A 84 -6.62 -10.36 -19.91
C TYR A 84 -6.38 -11.33 -18.75
N PRO A 85 -5.24 -12.04 -18.76
CA PRO A 85 -5.03 -13.19 -17.89
C PRO A 85 -4.84 -12.82 -16.41
N LEU A 86 -5.11 -13.82 -15.57
CA LEU A 86 -4.57 -13.91 -14.22
C LEU A 86 -3.13 -14.43 -14.29
N ILE A 87 -2.20 -13.67 -13.73
CA ILE A 87 -0.80 -14.07 -13.52
C ILE A 87 -0.72 -14.67 -12.12
N GLU A 88 -0.59 -15.99 -12.06
CA GLU A 88 -0.46 -16.74 -10.81
C GLU A 88 0.95 -16.58 -10.24
N ASP A 89 1.05 -16.59 -8.91
CA ASP A 89 2.32 -16.80 -8.19
C ASP A 89 2.33 -18.21 -7.61
N PRO A 90 2.65 -19.24 -8.42
CA PRO A 90 2.67 -20.59 -7.93
C PRO A 90 3.83 -20.72 -6.92
N PRO A 91 3.56 -21.26 -5.73
CA PRO A 91 4.61 -21.54 -4.76
C PRO A 91 5.60 -22.57 -5.34
N GLU A 92 6.90 -22.45 -5.00
CA GLU A 92 7.96 -23.32 -5.53
C GLU A 92 7.71 -24.81 -5.25
N GLN A 93 6.99 -25.11 -4.16
CA GLN A 93 6.43 -26.41 -3.80
C GLN A 93 4.95 -26.24 -3.48
N LYS A 94 4.11 -27.28 -3.62
CA LYS A 94 2.73 -27.21 -3.13
C LYS A 94 2.77 -27.01 -1.61
N PRO A 95 2.37 -25.85 -1.08
CA PRO A 95 2.49 -25.58 0.32
C PRO A 95 1.40 -26.37 1.04
N VAL A 96 1.67 -26.73 2.28
CA VAL A 96 0.60 -27.23 3.15
C VAL A 96 -0.36 -26.06 3.41
N GLU A 97 -1.59 -26.14 2.90
CA GLU A 97 -2.60 -25.06 2.93
C GLU A 97 -3.24 -24.83 4.32
N LEU A 98 -2.62 -25.31 5.40
CA LEU A 98 -3.14 -25.19 6.75
C LEU A 98 -2.49 -23.98 7.44
N THR A 99 -3.32 -23.12 8.02
CA THR A 99 -2.85 -22.07 8.93
C THR A 99 -2.23 -22.67 10.19
N ASP A 100 -1.32 -21.95 10.84
CA ASP A 100 -0.71 -22.35 12.11
C ASP A 100 -1.77 -22.76 13.15
N SER A 101 -2.89 -22.03 13.21
CA SER A 101 -4.03 -22.38 14.08
C SER A 101 -4.69 -23.71 13.70
N GLN A 102 -4.86 -23.98 12.41
CA GLN A 102 -5.40 -25.26 11.94
C GLN A 102 -4.45 -26.41 12.22
N ILE A 103 -3.14 -26.21 12.02
CA ILE A 103 -2.10 -27.20 12.34
C ILE A 103 -2.16 -27.54 13.83
N ARG A 104 -2.09 -26.52 14.71
CA ARG A 104 -2.20 -26.70 16.17
C ARG A 104 -3.49 -27.41 16.58
N LYS A 105 -4.63 -27.05 15.98
CA LYS A 105 -5.92 -27.71 16.23
C LYS A 105 -5.94 -29.16 15.74
N LEU A 106 -5.30 -29.45 14.60
CA LEU A 106 -5.15 -30.81 14.08
C LEU A 106 -4.34 -31.68 15.04
N THR A 107 -3.22 -31.17 15.55
CA THR A 107 -2.39 -31.88 16.51
C THR A 107 -3.13 -32.15 17.82
N LEU A 108 -3.90 -31.17 18.31
CA LEU A 108 -4.77 -31.32 19.49
C LEU A 108 -5.93 -32.30 19.27
N ALA A 109 -6.53 -32.31 18.07
CA ALA A 109 -7.66 -33.18 17.74
C ALA A 109 -7.26 -34.64 17.53
N PHE A 110 -6.00 -34.89 17.15
CA PHE A 110 -5.49 -36.23 16.84
C PHE A 110 -4.12 -36.50 17.47
N PRO A 111 -4.00 -36.51 18.81
CA PRO A 111 -2.72 -36.63 19.49
C PRO A 111 -1.97 -37.92 19.16
N ASP A 112 -2.69 -39.03 18.88
CA ASP A 112 -2.08 -40.32 18.53
C ASP A 112 -1.54 -40.36 17.08
N ARG A 113 -1.82 -39.35 16.25
CA ARG A 113 -1.38 -39.28 14.84
C ARG A 113 -0.11 -38.47 14.63
N PHE A 114 0.32 -37.70 15.63
CA PHE A 114 1.46 -36.81 15.52
C PHE A 114 2.45 -37.08 16.65
N THR A 115 3.70 -37.35 16.29
CA THR A 115 4.81 -37.52 17.24
C THR A 115 5.40 -36.19 17.69
N MET A 116 5.01 -35.09 17.03
CA MET A 116 5.48 -33.73 17.23
C MET A 116 4.36 -32.89 17.85
N SER A 117 4.73 -31.93 18.68
CA SER A 117 3.82 -30.90 19.19
C SER A 117 3.28 -30.04 18.04
N GLY A 118 2.18 -29.31 18.30
CA GLY A 118 1.59 -28.42 17.30
C GLY A 118 2.57 -27.35 16.81
N ASP A 119 3.42 -26.83 17.71
CA ASP A 119 4.49 -25.89 17.38
C ASP A 119 5.56 -26.51 16.48
N GLU A 120 6.05 -27.70 16.83
CA GLU A 120 7.07 -28.40 16.03
C GLU A 120 6.56 -28.75 14.63
N LEU A 121 5.28 -29.13 14.49
CA LEU A 121 4.69 -29.42 13.19
C LEU A 121 4.48 -28.15 12.35
N VAL A 122 4.18 -27.00 12.99
CA VAL A 122 4.15 -25.71 12.30
C VAL A 122 5.53 -25.35 11.76
N ASP A 123 6.58 -25.50 12.57
CA ASP A 123 7.97 -25.26 12.16
C ASP A 123 8.35 -26.14 10.95
N GLU A 124 8.02 -27.44 11.00
CA GLU A 124 8.32 -28.39 9.92
C GLU A 124 7.56 -28.06 8.63
N VAL A 125 6.29 -27.65 8.74
CA VAL A 125 5.50 -27.19 7.60
C VAL A 125 6.09 -25.91 6.99
N LYS A 126 6.54 -24.96 7.80
CA LYS A 126 7.22 -23.75 7.32
C LYS A 126 8.54 -24.09 6.60
N GLU A 127 9.32 -25.04 7.13
CA GLU A 127 10.54 -25.52 6.47
C GLU A 127 10.23 -26.22 5.13
N MET A 128 9.21 -27.08 5.09
CA MET A 128 8.77 -27.74 3.86
C MET A 128 8.30 -26.71 2.81
N ASN A 129 7.60 -25.67 3.24
CA ASN A 129 7.07 -24.64 2.35
C ASN A 129 8.16 -23.69 1.81
N SER A 130 9.39 -23.70 2.36
CA SER A 130 10.45 -22.79 1.94
C SER A 130 11.79 -23.48 1.69
N SER A 131 12.18 -23.63 0.42
CA SER A 131 13.53 -24.07 0.10
C SER A 131 14.54 -22.96 0.48
N PRO A 132 15.72 -23.28 1.06
CA PRO A 132 16.70 -22.25 1.41
C PRO A 132 17.14 -21.44 0.19
N TRP A 133 17.42 -20.15 0.39
CA TRP A 133 17.92 -19.29 -0.67
C TRP A 133 19.24 -19.82 -1.25
N THR A 134 19.42 -19.70 -2.57
CA THR A 134 20.71 -20.01 -3.20
C THR A 134 21.16 -18.93 -4.18
N LYS A 135 22.45 -18.61 -4.18
CA LYS A 135 23.02 -17.60 -5.10
C LYS A 135 22.88 -17.98 -6.58
N LYS A 136 22.71 -19.26 -6.89
CA LYS A 136 22.58 -19.78 -8.26
C LYS A 136 21.27 -19.37 -8.94
N THR A 137 20.22 -19.04 -8.19
CA THR A 137 18.94 -18.59 -8.76
C THR A 137 18.93 -17.11 -9.10
N GLN A 138 19.96 -16.36 -8.70
CA GLN A 138 20.08 -14.94 -9.01
C GLN A 138 20.33 -14.72 -10.50
N ARG A 139 19.61 -13.77 -11.10
CA ARG A 139 19.77 -13.44 -12.53
C ARG A 139 21.09 -12.75 -12.85
N HIS A 140 21.65 -12.02 -11.89
CA HIS A 140 22.86 -11.24 -12.09
C HIS A 140 23.81 -11.37 -10.89
N PRO A 141 25.15 -11.36 -11.09
CA PRO A 141 26.11 -11.46 -9.98
C PRO A 141 26.01 -10.35 -8.92
N LYS A 142 25.39 -9.22 -9.29
CA LYS A 142 25.14 -8.03 -8.45
C LYS A 142 23.69 -7.90 -7.99
N SER A 143 22.85 -8.91 -8.22
CA SER A 143 21.51 -8.96 -7.64
C SER A 143 21.60 -8.95 -6.12
N SER A 144 20.66 -8.27 -5.47
CA SER A 144 20.62 -8.23 -4.02
C SER A 144 20.37 -9.63 -3.44
N PRO A 145 21.15 -10.13 -2.48
CA PRO A 145 20.81 -11.34 -1.73
C PRO A 145 19.52 -11.21 -0.91
N LEU A 146 19.00 -9.98 -0.72
CA LEU A 146 17.66 -9.75 -0.19
C LEU A 146 16.56 -9.84 -1.27
N SER A 147 16.89 -10.42 -2.43
CA SER A 147 15.93 -10.78 -3.46
C SER A 147 15.91 -12.27 -3.70
N ARG A 148 14.72 -12.81 -4.00
CA ARG A 148 14.52 -14.21 -4.34
C ARG A 148 13.78 -14.32 -5.67
N PHE A 149 14.48 -14.83 -6.67
CA PHE A 149 13.95 -14.99 -8.02
C PHE A 149 13.12 -16.26 -8.17
N ARG A 150 12.05 -16.18 -8.96
CA ARG A 150 11.31 -17.37 -9.37
C ARG A 150 12.18 -18.24 -10.28
N PRO A 151 12.13 -19.58 -10.17
CA PRO A 151 13.08 -20.46 -10.87
C PRO A 151 12.83 -20.57 -12.39
N LYS A 152 11.60 -20.36 -12.85
CA LYS A 152 11.18 -20.56 -14.26
C LYS A 152 10.74 -19.24 -14.88
N LEU A 153 11.70 -18.33 -15.09
CA LEU A 153 11.43 -17.05 -15.72
C LEU A 153 11.48 -17.15 -17.25
N PRO A 154 10.56 -16.48 -17.98
CA PRO A 154 10.73 -16.24 -19.40
C PRO A 154 11.97 -15.36 -19.66
N PRO A 155 12.40 -15.19 -20.92
CA PRO A 155 13.41 -14.21 -21.27
C PRO A 155 12.97 -12.79 -20.86
N LEU A 156 13.70 -12.19 -19.92
CA LEU A 156 13.50 -10.81 -19.45
C LEU A 156 14.71 -9.98 -19.86
N THR A 157 14.72 -9.48 -21.10
CA THR A 157 15.81 -8.67 -21.63
C THR A 157 15.23 -7.43 -22.26
N TYR A 158 15.76 -6.27 -21.83
CA TYR A 158 15.28 -4.96 -22.24
C TYR A 158 16.46 -4.05 -22.58
N ASP A 159 16.29 -3.20 -23.58
CA ASP A 159 17.34 -2.25 -24.02
C ASP A 159 17.59 -1.14 -22.99
N SER A 160 16.70 -0.97 -22.02
CA SER A 160 16.79 0.04 -20.96
C SER A 160 17.69 -0.44 -19.81
N PRO A 161 18.83 0.22 -19.54
CA PRO A 161 19.67 -0.14 -18.41
C PRO A 161 18.97 0.07 -17.06
N LYS A 162 18.08 1.08 -16.97
CA LYS A 162 17.26 1.33 -15.78
C LYS A 162 16.30 0.16 -15.53
N ALA A 163 15.60 -0.31 -16.56
CA ALA A 163 14.74 -1.47 -16.47
C ALA A 163 15.53 -2.70 -16.01
N MET A 164 16.67 -2.97 -16.63
CA MET A 164 17.52 -4.09 -16.27
C MET A 164 18.07 -3.99 -14.84
N CYS A 165 18.28 -2.79 -14.29
CA CYS A 165 18.66 -2.65 -12.87
C CYS A 165 17.55 -3.15 -11.94
N VAL A 166 16.30 -2.86 -12.29
CA VAL A 166 15.14 -3.32 -11.55
C VAL A 166 14.91 -4.81 -11.75
N ILE A 167 14.80 -5.29 -13.00
CA ILE A 167 14.56 -6.71 -13.34
C ILE A 167 15.62 -7.65 -12.74
N ASP A 168 16.88 -7.22 -12.65
CA ASP A 168 17.94 -8.00 -12.03
C ASP A 168 18.08 -7.76 -10.51
N ALA A 169 17.15 -7.05 -9.87
CA ALA A 169 17.17 -6.72 -8.45
C ALA A 169 18.50 -6.10 -7.97
N ARG A 170 19.12 -5.28 -8.81
CA ARG A 170 20.39 -4.60 -8.50
C ARG A 170 20.08 -3.33 -7.71
N CYS A 171 19.92 -3.45 -6.41
CA CYS A 171 19.55 -2.32 -5.57
C CYS A 171 20.47 -2.12 -4.36
N LYS A 172 20.72 -0.84 -4.06
CA LYS A 172 21.24 -0.41 -2.77
C LYS A 172 20.04 -0.16 -1.87
N ILE A 173 20.01 -0.81 -0.71
CA ILE A 173 18.88 -0.73 0.21
C ILE A 173 19.29 0.15 1.40
N GLN A 174 18.51 1.17 1.67
CA GLN A 174 18.63 2.01 2.84
C GLN A 174 17.41 1.80 3.72
N SER A 175 17.59 1.75 5.04
CA SER A 175 16.47 1.78 5.98
C SER A 175 16.51 3.02 6.85
N THR A 176 15.34 3.44 7.30
CA THR A 176 15.17 4.47 8.31
C THR A 176 14.13 3.96 9.29
N ARG A 177 14.47 3.92 10.58
CA ARG A 177 13.50 3.58 11.64
C ARG A 177 12.41 4.64 11.66
N THR A 178 11.17 4.21 11.81
CA THR A 178 10.02 5.12 11.91
C THR A 178 9.19 4.77 13.15
N ALA A 179 8.25 5.65 13.47
CA ALA A 179 7.11 5.25 14.30
C ALA A 179 6.10 4.46 13.44
N THR A 180 4.94 4.12 14.00
CA THR A 180 3.91 3.32 13.33
C THR A 180 3.47 3.98 12.01
N PRO A 181 3.79 3.41 10.84
CA PRO A 181 3.47 4.00 9.55
C PRO A 181 1.97 3.91 9.25
N LEU A 182 1.43 4.96 8.64
CA LEU A 182 0.01 5.04 8.28
C LEU A 182 -0.22 5.27 6.77
N GLY A 183 0.77 5.80 6.06
CA GLY A 183 0.66 6.04 4.61
C GLY A 183 1.83 6.84 4.07
N LEU A 184 2.40 6.39 2.96
CA LEU A 184 3.52 7.00 2.27
C LEU A 184 3.02 7.72 1.02
N ASN A 185 3.50 8.93 0.77
CA ASN A 185 3.09 9.77 -0.36
C ASN A 185 4.32 10.40 -1.01
N ILE A 186 4.33 10.47 -2.33
CA ILE A 186 5.32 11.25 -3.09
C ILE A 186 4.58 12.34 -3.87
N SER A 187 5.21 13.50 -3.99
CA SER A 187 4.66 14.59 -4.79
C SER A 187 4.71 14.25 -6.28
N ARG A 188 3.89 14.92 -7.08
CA ARG A 188 3.67 14.60 -8.50
C ARG A 188 4.95 14.70 -9.33
N ASN A 189 5.82 15.68 -9.02
CA ASN A 189 7.13 15.82 -9.66
C ASN A 189 8.23 14.95 -9.01
N GLY A 190 7.89 14.17 -7.98
CA GLY A 190 8.84 13.33 -7.25
C GLY A 190 9.79 14.07 -6.33
N ALA A 191 9.56 15.36 -6.04
CA ALA A 191 10.48 16.20 -5.27
C ALA A 191 10.37 15.97 -3.76
N CYS A 192 9.16 15.72 -3.24
CA CYS A 192 8.91 15.56 -1.81
C CYS A 192 8.32 14.17 -1.52
N LEU A 193 8.93 13.44 -0.58
CA LEU A 193 8.42 12.20 -0.01
C LEU A 193 7.95 12.48 1.41
N ALA A 194 6.74 12.03 1.76
CA ALA A 194 6.18 12.21 3.08
C ALA A 194 5.54 10.92 3.61
N LEU A 195 5.78 10.62 4.88
CA LEU A 195 5.24 9.46 5.58
C LEU A 195 4.47 9.93 6.81
N ASN A 196 3.17 9.64 6.81
CA ASN A 196 2.33 9.84 7.97
C ASN A 196 2.58 8.74 9.00
N VAL A 197 2.72 9.11 10.27
CA VAL A 197 2.94 8.15 11.35
C VAL A 197 2.09 8.44 12.58
N ALA A 198 1.76 7.38 13.33
CA ALA A 198 1.26 7.50 14.69
C ALA A 198 2.43 7.37 15.68
N THR A 199 2.46 8.25 16.69
CA THR A 199 3.56 8.38 17.64
C THR A 199 3.07 8.51 19.08
N GLY A 200 4.02 8.49 20.02
CA GLY A 200 3.76 8.61 21.46
C GLY A 200 3.13 7.34 22.05
N SER A 201 2.85 7.37 23.36
CA SER A 201 2.19 6.26 24.05
C SER A 201 0.86 5.91 23.38
N ASP A 202 0.65 4.62 23.13
CA ASP A 202 -0.51 4.05 22.43
C ASP A 202 -0.76 4.58 21.00
N ASN A 203 0.24 5.13 20.31
CA ASN A 203 0.09 5.62 18.92
C ASN A 203 -1.02 6.68 18.78
N ARG A 204 -1.12 7.63 19.73
CA ARG A 204 -2.21 8.64 19.77
C ARG A 204 -1.81 10.03 19.28
N SER A 205 -0.53 10.26 18.98
CA SER A 205 -0.02 11.55 18.52
C SER A 205 0.27 11.52 17.03
N PRO A 206 -0.11 12.56 16.26
CA PRO A 206 0.30 12.67 14.86
C PRO A 206 1.81 12.92 14.79
N GLY A 207 2.48 12.27 13.85
CA GLY A 207 3.84 12.58 13.45
C GLY A 207 3.96 12.52 11.94
N LEU A 208 4.94 13.24 11.41
CA LEU A 208 5.20 13.25 9.98
C LEU A 208 6.70 13.17 9.74
N TYR A 209 7.12 12.19 8.94
CA TYR A 209 8.43 12.21 8.31
C TYR A 209 8.31 12.79 6.91
N TYR A 210 9.29 13.59 6.48
CA TYR A 210 9.36 14.06 5.10
C TYR A 210 10.82 14.17 4.64
N ARG A 211 11.03 14.14 3.32
CA ARG A 211 12.35 14.27 2.69
C ARG A 211 12.24 14.81 1.28
N PHE A 212 13.17 15.67 0.91
CA PHE A 212 13.35 16.08 -0.48
C PHE A 212 14.23 15.09 -1.23
N LEU A 213 13.78 14.64 -2.39
CA LEU A 213 14.49 13.64 -3.19
C LEU A 213 15.41 14.27 -4.24
N GLN A 214 15.17 15.52 -4.62
CA GLN A 214 15.98 16.24 -5.61
C GLN A 214 17.17 16.99 -4.99
N ALA A 215 17.21 17.15 -3.67
CA ALA A 215 18.33 17.72 -2.93
C ALA A 215 19.01 16.65 -2.07
N GLU A 216 20.27 16.85 -1.71
CA GLU A 216 20.93 16.03 -0.67
C GLU A 216 20.32 16.36 0.71
N SER A 217 19.15 15.77 0.99
CA SER A 217 18.39 15.96 2.22
C SER A 217 18.39 14.68 3.06
N CYS A 218 18.44 14.84 4.38
CA CYS A 218 18.07 13.79 5.33
C CYS A 218 16.54 13.71 5.48
N TYR A 219 16.07 12.71 6.23
CA TYR A 219 14.68 12.67 6.67
C TYR A 219 14.48 13.64 7.83
N HIS A 220 13.40 14.42 7.77
CA HIS A 220 12.99 15.33 8.83
C HIS A 220 11.74 14.79 9.51
N PHE A 221 11.63 15.00 10.81
CA PHE A 221 10.47 14.61 11.61
C PHE A 221 9.92 15.81 12.36
N PHE A 222 8.59 15.94 12.40
CA PHE A 222 7.92 16.84 13.33
C PHE A 222 6.53 16.30 13.70
N GLN A 223 5.96 16.84 14.77
CA GLN A 223 4.57 16.59 15.15
C GLN A 223 3.68 17.71 14.60
N PRO A 224 2.79 17.43 13.64
CA PRO A 224 1.81 18.41 13.21
C PRO A 224 1.00 18.89 14.41
N GLY A 225 0.65 20.18 14.46
CA GLY A 225 -0.14 20.77 15.54
C GLY A 225 -1.62 20.35 15.59
N LEU A 226 -1.91 19.12 15.17
CA LEU A 226 -3.22 18.48 15.13
C LEU A 226 -3.55 17.84 16.49
N ALA A 227 -4.85 17.68 16.77
CA ALA A 227 -5.30 17.13 18.05
C ALA A 227 -5.34 15.60 18.03
N ARG A 228 -5.51 15.01 16.85
CA ARG A 228 -5.62 13.57 16.63
C ARG A 228 -4.57 13.10 15.63
N VAL A 229 -4.35 11.80 15.61
CA VAL A 229 -3.54 11.13 14.58
C VAL A 229 -4.07 11.53 13.20
N ALA A 230 -3.16 11.99 12.34
CA ALA A 230 -3.48 12.35 10.99
C ALA A 230 -3.77 11.09 10.16
N SER A 231 -4.70 11.16 9.22
CA SER A 231 -5.03 10.05 8.34
C SER A 231 -4.61 10.25 6.88
N HIS A 232 -4.47 11.50 6.42
CA HIS A 232 -4.18 11.78 5.01
C HIS A 232 -3.17 12.92 4.86
N ILE A 233 -2.39 12.84 3.77
CA ILE A 233 -1.45 13.84 3.32
C ILE A 233 -1.88 14.30 1.93
N ALA A 234 -1.67 15.57 1.62
CA ALA A 234 -1.64 16.05 0.24
C ALA A 234 -0.40 16.91 0.02
N LEU A 235 0.21 16.79 -1.16
CA LEU A 235 1.45 17.47 -1.53
C LEU A 235 1.15 18.39 -2.72
N ASP A 236 1.40 19.69 -2.57
CA ASP A 236 1.29 20.70 -3.62
C ASP A 236 2.70 21.10 -4.07
N ASP A 237 3.11 20.62 -5.24
CA ASP A 237 4.42 20.92 -5.82
C ASP A 237 4.55 22.40 -6.23
N ASP A 238 3.48 23.00 -6.75
CA ASP A 238 3.51 24.35 -7.32
C ASP A 238 3.70 25.39 -6.21
N ARG A 239 2.99 25.22 -5.08
CA ARG A 239 3.09 26.11 -3.91
C ARG A 239 4.08 25.62 -2.86
N ARG A 240 4.66 24.43 -3.07
CA ARG A 240 5.59 23.78 -2.15
C ARG A 240 4.97 23.59 -0.75
N LEU A 241 3.70 23.20 -0.70
CA LEU A 241 2.90 23.05 0.53
C LEU A 241 2.56 21.59 0.81
N LEU A 242 2.84 21.15 2.04
CA LEU A 242 2.40 19.85 2.56
C LEU A 242 1.21 20.05 3.46
N PHE A 243 0.11 19.37 3.15
CA PHE A 243 -1.10 19.35 3.95
C PHE A 243 -1.18 18.04 4.73
N VAL A 244 -1.50 18.11 6.01
CA VAL A 244 -1.76 16.97 6.90
C VAL A 244 -3.13 17.13 7.52
N GLY A 245 -3.99 16.12 7.38
CA GLY A 245 -5.36 16.14 7.89
C GLY A 245 -5.61 15.11 8.99
N ASP A 246 -6.15 15.54 10.14
CA ASP A 246 -6.81 14.65 11.10
C ASP A 246 -8.33 14.61 10.84
N LYS A 247 -9.12 14.02 11.75
CA LYS A 247 -10.58 13.89 11.59
C LYS A 247 -11.36 15.22 11.67
N GLN A 248 -10.73 16.33 12.02
CA GLN A 248 -11.40 17.61 12.26
C GLN A 248 -10.72 18.80 11.60
N ARG A 249 -9.40 18.74 11.39
CA ARG A 249 -8.62 19.85 10.86
C ARG A 249 -7.58 19.38 9.86
N ILE A 250 -7.24 20.30 8.98
CA ILE A 250 -6.08 20.18 8.08
C ILE A 250 -5.10 21.27 8.49
N LYS A 251 -3.81 20.95 8.58
CA LYS A 251 -2.73 21.93 8.69
C LYS A 251 -1.85 21.83 7.46
N SER A 252 -1.31 22.96 7.01
CA SER A 252 -0.28 22.97 5.97
C SER A 252 1.03 23.56 6.44
N TYR A 253 2.10 23.20 5.74
CA TYR A 253 3.46 23.61 6.01
C TYR A 253 4.18 23.86 4.68
N ALA A 254 4.76 25.05 4.52
CA ALA A 254 5.59 25.36 3.37
C ALA A 254 6.95 24.69 3.51
N TRP A 255 7.27 23.79 2.60
CA TRP A 255 8.48 22.95 2.67
C TRP A 255 9.68 23.56 1.96
N ALA A 256 9.43 24.51 1.07
CA ALA A 256 10.42 25.35 0.43
C ALA A 256 9.75 26.67 0.03
N ASP A 257 10.57 27.70 -0.18
CA ASP A 257 10.08 28.97 -0.70
C ASP A 257 9.66 28.80 -2.17
N PRO A 258 8.39 29.03 -2.56
CA PRO A 258 7.95 28.85 -3.95
C PRO A 258 8.68 29.78 -4.94
N GLU A 259 9.18 30.93 -4.48
CA GLU A 259 9.86 31.93 -5.32
C GLU A 259 11.37 31.63 -5.49
N SER A 260 11.92 30.66 -4.75
CA SER A 260 13.33 30.31 -4.80
C SER A 260 13.59 29.17 -5.78
N ASP A 261 14.44 29.38 -6.77
CA ASP A 261 14.85 28.32 -7.72
C ASP A 261 15.73 27.25 -7.05
N ASP A 262 16.60 27.69 -6.14
CA ASP A 262 17.30 26.79 -5.24
C ASP A 262 16.25 26.27 -4.26
N TYR A 263 16.07 24.96 -4.12
CA TYR A 263 15.22 24.35 -3.09
C TYR A 263 15.81 24.66 -1.70
N VAL A 264 15.71 25.91 -1.26
CA VAL A 264 16.30 26.42 -0.03
C VAL A 264 15.52 25.82 1.12
N PHE A 265 16.22 24.98 1.87
CA PHE A 265 15.71 24.24 3.00
C PHE A 265 15.15 25.18 4.08
N ILE A 266 13.96 24.86 4.60
CA ILE A 266 13.36 25.50 5.77
C ILE A 266 13.45 24.51 6.96
N PRO A 267 14.43 24.66 7.87
CA PRO A 267 14.67 23.69 8.96
C PRO A 267 13.49 23.52 9.90
N ASN A 268 12.74 24.59 10.12
CA ASN A 268 11.60 24.63 11.02
C ASN A 268 10.35 24.95 10.21
N LEU A 269 9.62 23.90 9.83
CA LEU A 269 8.33 24.04 9.17
C LEU A 269 7.36 24.75 10.11
N HIS A 270 7.12 26.02 9.83
CA HIS A 270 6.06 26.77 10.48
C HIS A 270 4.72 26.40 9.84
N PRO A 271 3.65 26.24 10.63
CA PRO A 271 2.32 26.02 10.06
C PRO A 271 1.94 27.24 9.22
N THR A 272 1.48 27.01 8.00
CA THR A 272 1.06 28.07 7.07
C THR A 272 -0.44 28.32 7.19
N HIS A 273 -1.25 27.26 7.10
CA HIS A 273 -2.71 27.34 7.20
C HIS A 273 -3.27 26.32 8.21
N THR A 274 -4.44 26.63 8.79
CA THR A 274 -5.33 25.66 9.44
C THR A 274 -6.69 25.72 8.78
N LEU A 275 -7.26 24.58 8.40
CA LEU A 275 -8.57 24.45 7.74
C LEU A 275 -9.53 23.65 8.63
N ASN A 276 -10.77 24.10 8.70
CA ASN A 276 -11.83 23.38 9.40
C ASN A 276 -12.39 22.28 8.49
N SER A 277 -12.08 21.01 8.79
CA SER A 277 -12.51 19.85 8.00
C SER A 277 -13.51 18.97 8.77
N GLN A 278 -14.31 19.51 9.69
CA GLN A 278 -15.28 18.71 10.46
C GLN A 278 -16.29 17.96 9.59
N HIS A 279 -16.59 18.49 8.40
CA HIS A 279 -17.49 17.92 7.39
C HIS A 279 -16.80 16.98 6.39
N ALA A 280 -15.46 16.87 6.40
CA ALA A 280 -14.70 16.09 5.44
C ALA A 280 -13.54 15.35 6.11
N ARG A 281 -13.63 14.03 6.18
CA ARG A 281 -12.71 13.17 6.95
C ARG A 281 -11.92 12.18 6.09
N GLY A 282 -12.35 11.99 4.85
CA GLY A 282 -11.74 11.09 3.89
C GLY A 282 -10.46 11.67 3.26
N PRO A 283 -10.06 11.13 2.11
CA PRO A 283 -8.82 11.50 1.44
C PRO A 283 -8.84 12.94 0.93
N MET A 284 -7.63 13.46 0.69
CA MET A 284 -7.39 14.86 0.38
C MET A 284 -6.40 14.97 -0.76
N VAL A 285 -6.58 15.96 -1.62
CA VAL A 285 -5.68 16.26 -2.74
C VAL A 285 -5.51 17.77 -2.87
N ALA A 286 -4.31 18.22 -3.25
CA ALA A 286 -4.07 19.57 -3.72
C ALA A 286 -4.04 19.55 -5.25
N LEU A 287 -4.88 20.37 -5.87
CA LEU A 287 -5.00 20.45 -7.32
C LEU A 287 -4.15 21.59 -7.88
N PRO A 288 -3.62 21.46 -9.12
CA PRO A 288 -2.80 22.49 -9.75
C PRO A 288 -3.48 23.87 -9.86
N ASN A 289 -4.82 23.90 -9.88
CA ASN A 289 -5.60 25.14 -9.93
C ASN A 289 -5.60 25.94 -8.61
N GLY A 290 -4.85 25.51 -7.59
CA GLY A 290 -4.78 26.20 -6.30
C GLY A 290 -5.91 25.91 -5.35
N THR A 291 -6.52 24.73 -5.48
CA THR A 291 -7.51 24.25 -4.52
C THR A 291 -6.99 23.05 -3.77
N VAL A 292 -7.29 22.98 -2.47
CA VAL A 292 -7.22 21.73 -1.72
C VAL A 292 -8.64 21.21 -1.56
N ILE A 293 -8.83 19.93 -1.85
CA ILE A 293 -10.12 19.26 -1.82
C ILE A 293 -10.02 18.07 -0.87
N ARG A 294 -11.04 17.88 -0.02
CA ARG A 294 -11.12 16.74 0.89
C ARG A 294 -12.49 16.09 0.84
N ALA A 295 -12.51 14.77 0.67
CA ALA A 295 -13.74 13.99 0.64
C ALA A 295 -14.41 13.91 2.01
N GLY A 296 -15.73 14.04 2.01
CA GLY A 296 -16.65 13.65 3.06
C GLY A 296 -17.60 12.56 2.56
N GLU A 297 -18.62 12.26 3.35
CA GLU A 297 -19.71 11.38 2.95
C GLU A 297 -20.68 12.16 2.05
N GLY A 298 -20.84 11.72 0.80
CA GLY A 298 -21.74 12.34 -0.17
C GLY A 298 -21.30 13.70 -0.73
N GLU A 299 -20.17 14.26 -0.26
CA GLU A 299 -19.66 15.55 -0.72
C GLU A 299 -18.13 15.64 -0.62
N ALA A 300 -17.53 16.63 -1.28
CA ALA A 300 -16.16 17.06 -1.06
C ALA A 300 -16.13 18.54 -0.64
N SER A 301 -15.37 18.85 0.42
CA SER A 301 -15.11 20.23 0.83
C SER A 301 -13.94 20.80 0.04
N VAL A 302 -14.05 22.06 -0.40
CA VAL A 302 -13.08 22.75 -1.26
C VAL A 302 -12.59 24.02 -0.57
N TRP A 303 -11.27 24.26 -0.61
CA TRP A 303 -10.65 25.50 -0.16
C TRP A 303 -9.78 26.06 -1.28
N ASN A 304 -9.97 27.34 -1.63
CA ASN A 304 -9.05 28.08 -2.48
C ASN A 304 -7.83 28.49 -1.66
N ILE A 305 -6.66 27.95 -1.98
CA ILE A 305 -5.42 28.08 -1.20
C ILE A 305 -4.98 29.54 -1.11
N ASP A 306 -5.03 30.27 -2.22
CA ASP A 306 -4.50 31.63 -2.33
C ASP A 306 -5.38 32.65 -1.56
N ALA A 307 -6.63 32.29 -1.25
CA ALA A 307 -7.54 33.09 -0.44
C ALA A 307 -7.48 32.75 1.08
N LEU A 308 -6.68 31.77 1.49
CA LEU A 308 -6.63 31.32 2.88
C LEU A 308 -5.89 32.32 3.77
N LYS A 309 -6.42 32.52 4.97
CA LYS A 309 -5.69 33.20 6.04
C LYS A 309 -4.52 32.34 6.49
N THR A 310 -3.38 32.97 6.72
CA THR A 310 -2.15 32.30 7.15
C THR A 310 -1.86 32.56 8.62
N HIS A 311 -1.04 31.70 9.24
CA HIS A 311 -0.46 31.94 10.56
C HIS A 311 0.64 33.04 10.57
N GLY A 312 0.87 33.69 9.42
CA GLY A 312 1.97 34.66 9.22
C GLY A 312 3.35 34.00 9.18
N LYS A 313 4.39 34.81 8.96
CA LYS A 313 5.78 34.34 8.80
C LYS A 313 6.34 33.58 10.01
N THR A 314 5.81 33.84 11.21
CA THR A 314 6.26 33.18 12.46
C THR A 314 5.49 31.90 12.77
N GLY A 315 4.41 31.60 12.03
CA GLY A 315 3.53 30.46 12.31
C GLY A 315 2.71 30.57 13.61
N ARG A 316 2.55 31.78 14.18
CA ARG A 316 1.93 31.98 15.50
C ARG A 316 0.55 32.64 15.50
N ASN A 317 0.15 33.29 14.40
CA ASN A 317 -1.15 33.96 14.36
C ASN A 317 -2.30 32.94 14.43
N ILE A 318 -3.46 33.29 14.97
CA ILE A 318 -4.62 32.39 14.99
C ILE A 318 -5.40 32.49 13.67
N VAL A 319 -5.71 31.34 13.07
CA VAL A 319 -6.53 31.25 11.84
C VAL A 319 -7.97 30.89 12.23
N GLY A 320 -8.88 31.84 12.11
CA GLY A 320 -10.26 31.69 12.60
C GLY A 320 -10.38 32.17 14.05
N LYS A 321 -10.82 31.30 14.97
CA LYS A 321 -10.93 31.59 16.41
C LYS A 321 -10.02 30.66 17.21
N GLN A 322 -9.64 31.07 18.41
CA GLN A 322 -9.00 30.19 19.39
C GLN A 322 -10.08 29.38 20.10
N ASP A 323 -9.94 28.05 20.14
CA ASP A 323 -10.92 27.16 20.78
C ASP A 323 -10.23 26.07 21.62
N ASN A 324 -10.38 26.16 22.94
CA ASN A 324 -9.79 25.20 23.87
C ASN A 324 -10.47 23.82 23.83
N ARG A 325 -11.66 23.68 23.25
CA ARG A 325 -12.32 22.38 23.11
C ARG A 325 -11.55 21.43 22.20
N ILE A 326 -10.66 21.95 21.36
CA ILE A 326 -9.72 21.16 20.55
C ILE A 326 -8.88 20.21 21.43
N TYR A 327 -8.51 20.64 22.64
CA TYR A 327 -7.76 19.82 23.59
C TYR A 327 -8.56 18.64 24.14
N GLU A 328 -9.89 18.68 24.11
CA GLU A 328 -10.77 17.59 24.54
C GLU A 328 -10.75 16.42 23.53
N HIS A 329 -10.48 16.72 22.26
CA HIS A 329 -10.37 15.72 21.21
C HIS A 329 -9.02 14.98 21.24
N ALA A 330 -8.03 15.53 21.92
CA ALA A 330 -6.70 14.96 22.05
C ALA A 330 -6.67 13.86 23.11
N LYS A 331 -6.41 12.63 22.66
CA LYS A 331 -6.26 11.45 23.53
C LYS A 331 -4.81 11.21 23.99
N ARG A 332 -3.92 12.19 23.79
CA ARG A 332 -2.50 12.17 24.15
C ARG A 332 -2.22 12.95 25.44
N HIS A 333 -1.16 12.56 26.16
CA HIS A 333 -0.75 13.19 27.42
C HIS A 333 -0.24 14.62 27.21
N ASP A 334 0.74 14.80 26.31
CA ASP A 334 1.25 16.12 25.97
C ASP A 334 0.36 16.80 24.92
N LYS A 335 -0.18 17.96 25.29
CA LYS A 335 -1.06 18.78 24.46
C LYS A 335 -0.42 20.11 24.05
N SER A 336 0.83 20.38 24.48
CA SER A 336 1.54 21.64 24.22
C SER A 336 1.76 21.94 22.74
N GLN A 337 1.92 20.89 21.94
CA GLN A 337 2.12 20.98 20.49
C GLN A 337 0.81 21.20 19.71
N ILE A 338 -0.36 21.13 20.36
CA ILE A 338 -1.65 21.30 19.68
C ILE A 338 -1.88 22.79 19.42
N GLU A 339 -2.01 23.12 18.15
CA GLU A 339 -2.33 24.47 17.72
C GLU A 339 -3.85 24.72 17.93
N PRO A 340 -4.29 25.83 18.55
CA PRO A 340 -5.67 26.00 19.03
C PRO A 340 -6.64 26.71 18.05
N SER A 341 -6.26 26.94 16.80
CA SER A 341 -7.11 27.56 15.78
C SER A 341 -8.23 26.64 15.34
N THR A 342 -9.44 27.19 15.21
CA THR A 342 -10.58 26.53 14.56
C THR A 342 -10.37 26.30 13.07
N GLY A 343 -9.51 27.10 12.43
CA GLY A 343 -9.23 27.04 11.00
C GLY A 343 -10.21 27.83 10.14
N SER A 344 -9.83 27.99 8.87
CA SER A 344 -10.65 28.61 7.82
C SER A 344 -11.77 27.66 7.41
N SER A 345 -12.99 28.20 7.28
CA SER A 345 -14.13 27.48 6.69
C SER A 345 -13.86 27.13 5.22
N ARG A 346 -14.52 26.08 4.72
CA ARG A 346 -14.49 25.73 3.30
C ARG A 346 -14.97 26.89 2.42
N SER A 347 -14.35 27.07 1.26
CA SER A 347 -14.74 28.06 0.25
C SER A 347 -16.02 27.63 -0.46
N SER A 348 -16.15 26.33 -0.73
CA SER A 348 -17.33 25.72 -1.37
C SER A 348 -17.38 24.22 -1.04
N CYS A 349 -18.38 23.52 -1.58
CA CYS A 349 -18.49 22.07 -1.53
C CYS A 349 -19.02 21.52 -2.86
N ILE A 350 -18.58 20.32 -3.23
CA ILE A 350 -19.03 19.58 -4.40
C ILE A 350 -19.90 18.43 -3.87
N GLN A 351 -21.19 18.42 -4.18
CA GLN A 351 -22.06 17.29 -3.84
C GLN A 351 -21.80 16.16 -4.82
N PHE A 352 -21.67 14.92 -4.34
CA PHE A 352 -21.52 13.76 -5.20
C PHE A 352 -22.89 13.33 -5.73
N GLY A 353 -22.90 12.72 -6.92
CA GLY A 353 -24.13 12.15 -7.49
C GLY A 353 -24.76 11.06 -6.61
N ASN A 354 -23.96 10.38 -5.78
CA ASN A 354 -24.40 9.44 -4.76
C ASN A 354 -24.18 10.03 -3.35
N PRO A 355 -25.25 10.43 -2.63
CA PRO A 355 -25.15 11.00 -1.28
C PRO A 355 -24.62 10.04 -0.20
N SER A 356 -24.62 8.73 -0.46
CA SER A 356 -24.11 7.70 0.47
C SER A 356 -22.65 7.31 0.19
N LEU A 357 -22.03 7.89 -0.84
CA LEU A 357 -20.67 7.55 -1.21
C LEU A 357 -19.69 8.11 -0.19
N SER A 358 -18.96 7.22 0.48
CA SER A 358 -17.86 7.57 1.37
C SER A 358 -16.55 7.04 0.78
N VAL A 359 -15.76 7.94 0.22
CA VAL A 359 -14.46 7.62 -0.38
C VAL A 359 -13.41 7.41 0.72
N THR A 360 -12.64 6.33 0.62
CA THR A 360 -11.59 5.95 1.58
C THR A 360 -10.20 6.27 1.06
N GLY A 361 -9.99 6.16 -0.25
CA GLY A 361 -8.80 6.66 -0.94
C GLY A 361 -9.14 7.17 -2.33
N TRP A 362 -8.37 8.16 -2.79
CA TRP A 362 -8.47 8.66 -4.14
C TRP A 362 -7.14 9.24 -4.61
N GLU A 363 -6.95 9.33 -5.92
CA GLU A 363 -5.82 9.99 -6.55
C GLU A 363 -6.30 10.74 -7.79
N PRO A 364 -5.76 11.93 -8.11
CA PRO A 364 -6.14 12.66 -9.31
C PRO A 364 -5.58 11.97 -10.55
N LEU A 365 -6.38 11.87 -11.61
CA LEU A 365 -5.88 11.38 -12.90
C LEU A 365 -4.80 12.32 -13.45
N VAL A 366 -3.72 11.75 -13.99
CA VAL A 366 -2.56 12.50 -14.48
C VAL A 366 -2.95 13.52 -15.56
N GLN A 367 -3.78 13.10 -16.53
CA GLN A 367 -4.18 13.93 -17.67
C GLN A 367 -5.42 14.80 -17.39
N ALA A 368 -6.19 14.49 -16.35
CA ALA A 368 -7.38 15.22 -15.94
C ALA A 368 -7.41 15.36 -14.41
N PRO A 369 -6.62 16.28 -13.82
CA PRO A 369 -6.48 16.37 -12.37
C PRO A 369 -7.76 16.70 -11.60
N SER A 370 -8.82 17.17 -12.26
CA SER A 370 -10.15 17.35 -11.65
C SER A 370 -10.99 16.07 -11.62
N THR A 371 -10.52 14.97 -12.23
CA THR A 371 -11.14 13.65 -12.16
C THR A 371 -10.39 12.79 -11.16
N MET A 372 -11.08 12.32 -10.11
CA MET A 372 -10.48 11.51 -9.05
C MET A 372 -10.72 10.03 -9.34
N LEU A 373 -9.67 9.23 -9.46
CA LEU A 373 -9.78 7.78 -9.33
C LEU A 373 -9.96 7.46 -7.85
N SER A 374 -11.02 6.74 -7.49
CA SER A 374 -11.48 6.63 -6.11
C SER A 374 -11.95 5.22 -5.77
N TYR A 375 -11.90 4.90 -4.49
CA TYR A 375 -12.45 3.69 -3.92
C TYR A 375 -13.07 3.95 -2.54
N SER A 376 -13.92 3.03 -2.09
CA SER A 376 -14.63 3.13 -0.81
C SER A 376 -14.36 1.89 0.06
N GLU A 377 -15.04 1.78 1.20
CA GLU A 377 -15.01 0.58 2.05
C GLU A 377 -15.60 -0.66 1.36
N LYS A 378 -16.34 -0.47 0.27
CA LYS A 378 -16.93 -1.52 -0.58
C LYS A 378 -15.97 -1.99 -1.67
N SER A 379 -16.40 -2.93 -2.52
CA SER A 379 -15.62 -3.34 -3.69
C SER A 379 -15.62 -2.31 -4.85
N ASP A 380 -16.24 -1.15 -4.62
CA ASP A 380 -16.36 -0.09 -5.62
C ASP A 380 -15.01 0.59 -5.91
N CYS A 381 -14.63 0.61 -7.19
CA CYS A 381 -13.59 1.48 -7.75
C CYS A 381 -14.19 2.27 -8.92
N LEU A 382 -14.04 3.59 -8.91
CA LEU A 382 -14.67 4.48 -9.89
C LEU A 382 -13.90 5.80 -10.06
N THR A 383 -14.14 6.48 -11.17
CA THR A 383 -13.69 7.88 -11.36
C THR A 383 -14.81 8.86 -11.07
N LEU A 384 -14.52 9.90 -10.27
CA LEU A 384 -15.42 11.02 -9.98
C LEU A 384 -14.95 12.25 -10.74
N ASP A 385 -15.84 12.85 -11.53
CA ASP A 385 -15.58 14.14 -12.17
C ASP A 385 -15.99 15.27 -11.21
N LEU A 386 -15.01 15.98 -10.65
CA LEU A 386 -15.25 17.06 -9.70
C LEU A 386 -15.78 18.34 -10.37
N GLU A 387 -15.55 18.54 -11.67
CA GLU A 387 -16.07 19.71 -12.41
C GLU A 387 -17.56 19.55 -12.69
N HIS A 388 -18.02 18.31 -12.90
CA HIS A 388 -19.41 17.97 -13.15
C HIS A 388 -20.14 17.47 -11.89
N GLY A 389 -19.89 18.14 -10.76
CA GLY A 389 -20.65 17.87 -9.53
C GLY A 389 -20.41 16.46 -8.97
N GLY A 390 -19.16 15.99 -8.99
CA GLY A 390 -18.79 14.68 -8.44
C GLY A 390 -19.57 13.53 -9.05
N SER A 391 -19.97 13.63 -10.33
CA SER A 391 -20.64 12.55 -11.04
C SER A 391 -19.67 11.40 -11.31
N THR A 392 -20.17 10.17 -11.30
CA THR A 392 -19.36 9.00 -11.70
C THR A 392 -19.07 9.05 -13.20
N ALA A 393 -17.80 9.19 -13.58
CA ALA A 393 -17.35 9.21 -14.96
C ALA A 393 -17.13 7.80 -15.52
N ALA A 394 -16.55 6.90 -14.73
CA ALA A 394 -16.38 5.49 -15.08
C ALA A 394 -16.42 4.60 -13.83
N ARG A 395 -16.70 3.31 -14.03
CA ARG A 395 -16.74 2.29 -12.98
C ARG A 395 -15.88 1.10 -13.38
N TYR A 396 -15.08 0.62 -12.44
CA TYR A 396 -14.16 -0.50 -12.62
C TYR A 396 -14.62 -1.68 -11.77
N LEU A 397 -14.96 -2.78 -12.43
CA LEU A 397 -15.52 -3.98 -11.84
C LEU A 397 -14.43 -5.05 -11.67
N GLY A 398 -14.64 -5.94 -10.71
CA GLY A 398 -13.85 -7.16 -10.58
C GLY A 398 -13.12 -7.36 -9.25
N HIS A 399 -13.22 -6.39 -8.35
CA HIS A 399 -12.72 -6.49 -6.99
C HIS A 399 -13.63 -7.40 -6.16
N GLY A 400 -13.05 -8.39 -5.49
CA GLY A 400 -13.74 -9.31 -4.59
C GLY A 400 -13.75 -8.86 -3.14
N GLY A 401 -13.35 -7.62 -2.86
CA GLY A 401 -13.29 -7.01 -1.54
C GLY A 401 -12.92 -5.54 -1.63
N THR A 402 -12.71 -4.91 -0.48
CA THR A 402 -12.29 -3.49 -0.41
C THR A 402 -10.95 -3.28 -1.11
N VAL A 403 -10.88 -2.25 -1.96
CA VAL A 403 -9.61 -1.78 -2.53
C VAL A 403 -8.75 -1.19 -1.40
N SER A 404 -7.49 -1.59 -1.35
CA SER A 404 -6.57 -1.19 -0.27
C SER A 404 -5.74 0.02 -0.68
N ASP A 405 -5.30 0.06 -1.95
CA ASP A 405 -4.34 1.03 -2.46
C ASP A 405 -4.48 1.21 -3.98
N ILE A 406 -4.08 2.36 -4.49
CA ILE A 406 -4.09 2.72 -5.91
C ILE A 406 -2.76 3.36 -6.30
N SER A 407 -2.23 2.95 -7.46
CA SER A 407 -1.04 3.56 -8.03
C SER A 407 -1.26 3.96 -9.49
N LEU A 408 -0.96 5.22 -9.77
CA LEU A 408 -0.93 5.83 -11.10
C LEU A 408 0.52 6.09 -11.51
N SER A 409 0.78 6.17 -12.81
CA SER A 409 2.08 6.57 -13.33
C SER A 409 1.93 7.70 -14.35
N ALA A 410 2.77 8.73 -14.24
CA ALA A 410 2.80 9.79 -15.24
C ALA A 410 3.34 9.32 -16.59
N ASP A 411 4.13 8.24 -16.60
CA ASP A 411 4.73 7.67 -17.81
C ASP A 411 3.68 6.93 -18.67
N GLU A 412 2.67 6.31 -18.04
CA GLU A 412 1.52 5.71 -18.72
C GLU A 412 0.19 6.14 -18.06
N PRO A 413 -0.32 7.33 -18.41
CA PRO A 413 -1.45 7.95 -17.71
C PRO A 413 -2.81 7.28 -17.99
N GLN A 414 -2.86 6.31 -18.90
CA GLN A 414 -4.06 5.57 -19.28
C GLN A 414 -4.26 4.29 -18.47
N THR A 415 -3.29 3.91 -17.63
CA THR A 415 -3.40 2.72 -16.80
C THR A 415 -3.23 3.06 -15.32
N PHE A 416 -3.82 2.21 -14.48
CA PHE A 416 -3.66 2.30 -13.04
C PHE A 416 -3.68 0.91 -12.42
N LEU A 417 -3.03 0.78 -11.27
CA LEU A 417 -2.91 -0.45 -10.52
C LEU A 417 -3.69 -0.32 -9.22
N THR A 418 -4.45 -1.35 -8.85
CA THR A 418 -5.16 -1.41 -7.56
C THR A 418 -4.69 -2.62 -6.76
N GLY A 419 -4.46 -2.45 -5.46
CA GLY A 419 -4.35 -3.54 -4.47
C GLY A 419 -5.71 -3.78 -3.81
N CYS A 420 -6.00 -5.01 -3.41
CA CYS A 420 -7.30 -5.35 -2.82
C CYS A 420 -7.19 -6.36 -1.68
N ASN A 421 -8.14 -6.25 -0.75
CA ASN A 421 -8.30 -7.16 0.38
C ASN A 421 -8.64 -8.60 -0.03
N ASP A 422 -9.04 -8.82 -1.28
CA ASP A 422 -9.24 -10.15 -1.85
C ASP A 422 -7.92 -10.88 -2.20
N GLY A 423 -6.79 -10.21 -2.02
CA GLY A 423 -5.45 -10.75 -2.24
C GLY A 423 -4.92 -10.58 -3.66
N TYR A 424 -5.67 -9.95 -4.56
CA TYR A 424 -5.19 -9.69 -5.91
C TYR A 424 -4.81 -8.23 -6.11
N ALA A 425 -3.80 -8.00 -6.94
CA ALA A 425 -3.61 -6.72 -7.59
C ALA A 425 -4.22 -6.76 -8.99
N ARG A 426 -4.70 -5.63 -9.50
CA ARG A 426 -5.35 -5.53 -10.81
C ARG A 426 -4.85 -4.30 -11.55
N LEU A 427 -4.36 -4.51 -12.77
CA LEU A 427 -4.03 -3.43 -13.69
C LEU A 427 -5.27 -3.14 -14.55
N PHE A 428 -5.68 -1.89 -14.59
CA PHE A 428 -6.79 -1.41 -15.40
C PHE A 428 -6.30 -0.43 -16.46
N ASP A 429 -7.02 -0.40 -17.58
CA ASP A 429 -6.99 0.69 -18.54
C ASP A 429 -8.20 1.59 -18.24
N LEU A 430 -8.00 2.91 -18.15
CA LEU A 430 -9.07 3.86 -17.82
C LEU A 430 -10.28 3.77 -18.77
N ARG A 431 -10.06 3.27 -19.99
CA ARG A 431 -11.09 3.13 -21.05
C ARG A 431 -11.89 1.84 -20.94
N MET A 432 -11.51 0.92 -20.06
CA MET A 432 -12.15 -0.39 -19.92
C MET A 432 -12.63 -0.63 -18.47
N PRO A 433 -13.84 -1.17 -18.29
CA PRO A 433 -14.38 -1.39 -16.95
C PRO A 433 -13.83 -2.66 -16.27
N PHE A 434 -13.07 -3.49 -16.98
CA PHE A 434 -12.47 -4.73 -16.45
C PHE A 434 -10.94 -4.66 -16.46
N PRO A 435 -10.28 -5.41 -15.58
CA PRO A 435 -8.82 -5.41 -15.51
C PRO A 435 -8.21 -6.00 -16.78
N VAL A 436 -7.11 -5.42 -17.24
CA VAL A 436 -6.31 -5.94 -18.36
C VAL A 436 -5.30 -6.99 -17.93
N LEU A 437 -4.90 -6.97 -16.65
CA LEU A 437 -4.13 -8.01 -15.99
C LEU A 437 -4.59 -8.13 -14.55
N THR A 438 -4.61 -9.36 -14.04
CA THR A 438 -4.79 -9.63 -12.60
C THR A 438 -3.55 -10.36 -12.09
N PHE A 439 -3.07 -10.02 -10.89
CA PHE A 439 -1.91 -10.64 -10.27
C PHE A 439 -2.34 -11.32 -8.96
N ASP A 440 -1.98 -12.58 -8.79
CA ASP A 440 -2.20 -13.30 -7.52
C ASP A 440 -1.16 -12.88 -6.47
N ALA A 441 -1.32 -11.67 -5.94
CA ALA A 441 -0.35 -11.05 -5.04
C ALA A 441 -0.28 -11.75 -3.68
N GLY A 442 -1.42 -12.19 -3.15
CA GLY A 442 -1.56 -12.79 -1.83
C GLY A 442 -1.78 -14.30 -1.84
N GLN A 443 -1.62 -14.98 -2.99
CA GLN A 443 -1.78 -16.45 -3.13
C GLN A 443 -3.07 -16.99 -2.51
N ARG A 444 -4.16 -16.19 -2.58
CA ARG A 444 -5.44 -16.47 -1.92
C ARG A 444 -5.38 -16.71 -0.39
N GLN A 445 -4.42 -16.10 0.31
CA GLN A 445 -4.25 -16.30 1.76
C GLN A 445 -4.05 -14.99 2.54
N GLU A 446 -3.77 -13.90 1.85
CA GLU A 446 -3.53 -12.59 2.46
C GLU A 446 -4.01 -11.43 1.60
N VAL A 447 -4.06 -10.26 2.23
CA VAL A 447 -4.45 -8.98 1.62
C VAL A 447 -3.29 -8.42 0.80
N CYS A 448 -3.57 -7.92 -0.41
CA CYS A 448 -2.63 -7.08 -1.15
C CYS A 448 -2.81 -5.62 -0.69
N ALA A 449 -2.00 -5.21 0.28
CA ALA A 449 -2.18 -3.96 1.01
C ALA A 449 -1.58 -2.74 0.31
N ALA A 450 -0.56 -2.94 -0.52
CA ALA A 450 0.17 -1.84 -1.15
C ALA A 450 0.55 -2.19 -2.59
N VAL A 451 0.49 -1.21 -3.48
CA VAL A 451 0.85 -1.38 -4.89
C VAL A 451 1.65 -0.19 -5.40
N ALA A 452 2.61 -0.43 -6.30
CA ALA A 452 3.29 0.65 -7.01
C ALA A 452 3.48 0.29 -8.49
N LEU A 453 2.90 1.09 -9.38
CA LEU A 453 3.09 1.02 -10.82
C LEU A 453 4.32 1.84 -11.21
N ALA A 454 5.21 1.25 -12.01
CA ALA A 454 6.48 1.87 -12.35
C ALA A 454 6.87 1.60 -13.81
N HIS A 455 7.57 2.56 -14.42
CA HIS A 455 8.05 2.47 -15.80
C HIS A 455 9.56 2.76 -15.91
N PRO A 456 10.45 2.00 -15.23
CA PRO A 456 11.90 2.23 -15.28
C PRO A 456 12.44 2.22 -16.72
N GLY A 457 12.72 3.40 -17.27
CA GLY A 457 13.09 3.57 -18.67
C GLY A 457 12.04 3.03 -19.65
N GLY A 458 10.76 3.27 -19.36
CA GLY A 458 9.63 2.96 -20.23
C GLY A 458 9.17 1.50 -20.23
N ILE A 459 9.70 0.66 -19.34
CA ILE A 459 9.27 -0.74 -19.21
C ILE A 459 8.26 -0.85 -18.05
N PRO A 460 6.99 -1.21 -18.30
CA PRO A 460 5.98 -1.29 -17.27
C PRO A 460 6.23 -2.48 -16.35
N ILE A 461 6.29 -2.21 -15.05
CA ILE A 461 6.39 -3.20 -13.97
C ILE A 461 5.42 -2.83 -12.85
N ALA A 462 5.06 -3.80 -12.03
CA ALA A 462 4.29 -3.56 -10.81
C ALA A 462 5.03 -4.13 -9.60
N PHE A 463 4.94 -3.42 -8.48
CA PHE A 463 5.27 -3.94 -7.17
C PHE A 463 4.00 -4.15 -6.37
N THR A 464 3.94 -5.25 -5.64
CA THR A 464 2.84 -5.53 -4.70
C THR A 464 3.41 -5.88 -3.34
N GLY A 465 2.89 -5.24 -2.30
CA GLY A 465 3.18 -5.54 -0.90
C GLY A 465 1.98 -6.21 -0.24
N ALA A 466 2.26 -7.12 0.68
CA ALA A 466 1.26 -7.82 1.44
C ALA A 466 1.55 -7.75 2.94
N LYS A 467 0.54 -8.07 3.76
CA LYS A 467 0.65 -7.93 5.21
C LYS A 467 1.36 -9.10 5.86
N LYS A 468 1.13 -10.34 5.42
CA LYS A 468 1.65 -11.52 6.11
C LYS A 468 2.95 -12.02 5.53
N SER A 469 3.14 -11.96 4.21
CA SER A 469 4.31 -12.59 3.60
C SER A 469 5.64 -11.86 3.79
N GLU A 470 5.64 -10.71 4.48
CA GLU A 470 6.85 -9.97 4.88
C GLU A 470 7.79 -9.66 3.70
N GLN A 471 7.20 -9.41 2.54
CA GLN A 471 7.94 -9.24 1.29
C GLN A 471 7.20 -8.36 0.29
N ILE A 472 7.97 -7.87 -0.69
CA ILE A 472 7.46 -7.12 -1.84
C ILE A 472 7.70 -7.94 -3.10
N LYS A 473 6.65 -8.23 -3.87
CA LYS A 473 6.77 -8.96 -5.15
C LYS A 473 6.92 -7.99 -6.31
N LEU A 474 7.78 -8.32 -7.27
CA LEU A 474 7.90 -7.63 -8.56
C LEU A 474 7.27 -8.45 -9.68
N TRP A 475 6.43 -7.78 -10.47
CA TRP A 475 5.74 -8.32 -11.64
C TRP A 475 6.21 -7.59 -12.90
N ASP A 476 6.53 -8.35 -13.93
CA ASP A 476 6.78 -7.82 -15.26
C ASP A 476 5.48 -7.88 -16.08
N LEU A 477 4.97 -6.71 -16.48
CA LEU A 477 3.69 -6.60 -17.17
C LEU A 477 3.76 -7.07 -18.62
N ARG A 478 4.93 -6.95 -19.28
CA ARG A 478 5.13 -7.39 -20.66
C ARG A 478 5.29 -8.90 -20.73
N ALA A 479 6.12 -9.45 -19.85
CA ALA A 479 6.35 -10.88 -19.76
C ALA A 479 5.23 -11.63 -19.03
N ARG A 480 4.30 -10.90 -18.38
CA ARG A 480 3.14 -11.43 -17.66
C ARG A 480 3.55 -12.49 -16.63
N THR A 481 4.56 -12.18 -15.83
CA THR A 481 5.15 -13.09 -14.85
C THR A 481 5.54 -12.34 -13.59
N ILE A 482 5.47 -13.03 -12.45
CA ILE A 482 6.25 -12.63 -11.27
C ILE A 482 7.74 -12.91 -11.55
N VAL A 483 8.60 -11.99 -11.14
CA VAL A 483 10.05 -12.08 -11.37
C VAL A 483 10.79 -12.51 -10.10
N TYR A 484 10.62 -11.73 -9.04
CA TYR A 484 11.26 -11.96 -7.74
C TYR A 484 10.44 -11.34 -6.61
N GLU A 485 10.78 -11.68 -5.38
CA GLU A 485 10.41 -10.90 -4.20
C GLU A 485 11.62 -10.24 -3.52
N LEU A 486 11.36 -9.16 -2.78
CA LEU A 486 12.33 -8.40 -1.98
C LEU A 486 11.97 -8.52 -0.51
N ALA A 487 12.99 -8.75 0.32
CA ALA A 487 12.83 -8.80 1.76
C ALA A 487 12.48 -7.42 2.32
N THR A 488 11.47 -7.36 3.19
CA THR A 488 11.25 -6.27 4.15
C THR A 488 11.72 -6.64 5.54
N GLY A 489 12.67 -7.58 5.60
CA GLY A 489 13.10 -8.23 6.82
C GLY A 489 12.02 -9.22 7.25
N ASN A 490 11.36 -8.90 8.35
CA ASN A 490 10.20 -9.59 8.89
C ASN A 490 9.07 -8.58 9.20
N ASN A 491 9.00 -7.50 8.42
CA ASN A 491 7.95 -6.50 8.55
C ASN A 491 6.88 -6.65 7.48
N GLN A 492 5.65 -6.34 7.85
CA GLN A 492 4.52 -6.19 6.93
C GLN A 492 4.71 -4.98 6.04
N VAL A 493 4.17 -5.03 4.81
CA VAL A 493 4.18 -3.88 3.90
C VAL A 493 2.87 -3.09 4.03
N GLU A 494 2.96 -1.83 4.45
CA GLU A 494 1.79 -0.97 4.64
C GLU A 494 1.55 -0.03 3.46
N SER A 495 2.60 0.44 2.79
CA SER A 495 2.48 1.36 1.65
C SER A 495 3.73 1.33 0.77
N LEU A 496 3.54 1.46 -0.54
CA LEU A 496 4.59 1.45 -1.55
C LEU A 496 4.49 2.67 -2.44
N VAL A 497 5.63 3.30 -2.74
CA VAL A 497 5.66 4.44 -3.66
C VAL A 497 6.89 4.36 -4.56
N TRP A 498 6.68 4.55 -5.86
CA TRP A 498 7.75 4.58 -6.86
C TRP A 498 8.20 6.01 -7.17
N SER A 499 9.52 6.22 -7.24
CA SER A 499 10.13 7.45 -7.75
C SER A 499 10.88 7.18 -9.04
N SER A 500 10.41 7.74 -10.15
CA SER A 500 11.07 7.66 -11.46
C SER A 500 12.39 8.45 -11.50
N TYR A 501 12.49 9.54 -10.73
CA TYR A 501 13.70 10.37 -10.61
C TYR A 501 14.88 9.55 -10.07
N GLY A 502 14.68 8.90 -8.91
CA GLY A 502 15.72 8.08 -8.27
C GLY A 502 15.81 6.65 -8.82
N THR A 503 14.84 6.19 -9.61
CA THR A 503 14.62 4.75 -9.87
C THR A 503 14.60 3.98 -8.54
N CYS A 504 13.79 4.49 -7.61
CA CYS A 504 13.71 4.00 -6.24
C CYS A 504 12.30 3.52 -5.93
N LEU A 505 12.20 2.36 -5.28
CA LEU A 505 10.99 1.95 -4.58
C LEU A 505 11.13 2.31 -3.10
N TYR A 506 10.17 3.06 -2.57
CA TYR A 506 10.04 3.30 -1.14
C TYR A 506 8.96 2.40 -0.56
N ALA A 507 9.23 1.82 0.61
CA ALA A 507 8.28 0.97 1.32
C ALA A 507 8.17 1.39 2.77
N ALA A 508 6.96 1.69 3.24
CA ALA A 508 6.67 1.86 4.65
C ALA A 508 6.23 0.50 5.22
N THR A 509 6.87 0.07 6.29
CA THR A 509 6.72 -1.29 6.82
C THR A 509 6.53 -1.29 8.33
N SER A 510 5.69 -2.19 8.83
CA SER A 510 5.36 -2.31 10.24
C SER A 510 5.85 -3.64 10.81
N CYS A 511 6.52 -3.59 11.98
CA CYS A 511 6.84 -4.79 12.74
C CYS A 511 5.63 -5.17 13.61
N GLU A 512 5.17 -6.41 13.53
CA GLU A 512 4.17 -6.96 14.47
C GLU A 512 4.81 -7.67 15.67
N TYR A 513 6.10 -7.98 15.58
CA TYR A 513 6.85 -8.72 16.59
C TYR A 513 7.39 -7.78 17.67
N ASP A 514 6.58 -7.53 18.70
CA ASP A 514 7.01 -6.86 19.94
C ASP A 514 7.58 -7.81 21.01
N GLU A 515 7.86 -7.27 22.21
CA GLU A 515 8.43 -8.00 23.37
C GLU A 515 7.59 -9.19 23.84
N ARG A 516 6.32 -9.31 23.42
CA ARG A 516 5.42 -10.41 23.82
C ARG A 516 5.62 -11.67 22.99
N TRP A 517 6.33 -11.59 21.87
CA TRP A 517 6.56 -12.73 20.99
C TRP A 517 7.78 -13.56 21.39
N GLU A 518 7.74 -14.85 21.04
CA GLU A 518 8.86 -15.74 21.26
C GLU A 518 9.89 -15.66 20.14
N TYR A 519 11.16 -15.68 20.53
CA TYR A 519 12.30 -15.66 19.62
C TYR A 519 13.16 -16.91 19.83
N HIS A 520 13.93 -17.26 18.80
CA HIS A 520 14.99 -18.26 18.93
C HIS A 520 16.33 -17.68 18.48
N SER A 521 17.40 -18.22 19.07
CA SER A 521 18.77 -17.80 18.80
C SER A 521 19.25 -18.34 17.45
N ILE A 522 19.76 -17.44 16.61
CA ILE A 522 20.40 -17.75 15.33
C ILE A 522 21.85 -17.26 15.34
N ASP A 523 22.72 -17.88 14.52
CA ASP A 523 24.08 -17.41 14.30
C ASP A 523 24.16 -16.30 13.22
N ARG A 524 25.37 -15.79 12.95
CA ARG A 524 25.61 -14.75 11.92
C ARG A 524 25.21 -15.16 10.50
N GLN A 525 25.02 -16.46 10.25
CA GLN A 525 24.66 -17.02 8.94
C GLN A 525 23.18 -17.40 8.88
N GLY A 526 22.41 -17.14 9.94
CA GLY A 526 21.01 -17.53 10.03
C GLY A 526 20.84 -19.04 10.24
N LYS A 527 21.70 -19.68 11.05
CA LYS A 527 21.45 -21.04 11.53
C LYS A 527 21.01 -21.02 12.98
N ARG A 528 19.89 -21.69 13.27
CA ARG A 528 19.38 -21.92 14.62
C ARG A 528 20.40 -22.62 15.52
N LYS A 529 20.66 -22.06 16.70
CA LYS A 529 21.41 -22.73 17.78
C LYS A 529 20.50 -23.80 18.41
N ARG A 530 20.99 -25.04 18.52
CA ARG A 530 20.16 -26.22 18.88
C ARG A 530 20.19 -26.59 20.37
N SER A 531 21.08 -26.02 21.19
CA SER A 531 21.15 -26.35 22.62
C SER A 531 21.23 -25.11 23.54
N LYS A 532 20.72 -25.23 24.78
CA LYS A 532 20.88 -24.23 25.84
C LYS A 532 22.35 -24.03 26.25
N GLU A 533 23.22 -24.99 25.97
CA GLU A 533 24.67 -24.88 26.19
C GLU A 533 25.31 -23.97 25.14
N ASP A 534 24.81 -23.97 23.89
CA ASP A 534 25.24 -23.03 22.81
C ASP A 534 24.73 -21.60 23.01
N GLU A 535 23.65 -21.41 23.77
CA GLU A 535 23.09 -20.10 24.12
C GLU A 535 23.85 -19.41 25.26
N ASN A 536 24.51 -20.20 26.12
CA ASN A 536 25.30 -19.74 27.27
C ASN A 536 26.79 -19.56 26.96
N GLU A 537 27.20 -19.70 25.70
CA GLU A 537 28.55 -19.38 25.26
C GLU A 537 28.72 -17.85 25.32
N TYR A 538 29.09 -17.36 26.51
CA TYR A 538 29.58 -16.00 26.73
C TYR A 538 30.80 -15.81 25.84
N SER A 539 30.57 -15.28 24.65
CA SER A 539 31.66 -14.78 23.84
C SER A 539 32.17 -13.49 24.51
N GLU A 540 33.47 -13.46 24.83
CA GLU A 540 34.17 -12.25 25.30
C GLU A 540 34.29 -11.19 24.20
N ASP A 541 33.80 -11.45 22.97
CA ASP A 541 33.70 -10.47 21.89
C ASP A 541 32.51 -9.51 22.17
N PRO A 542 32.75 -8.21 22.42
CA PRO A 542 31.68 -7.22 22.64
C PRO A 542 30.72 -7.06 21.44
N LEU A 543 31.01 -7.73 20.31
CA LEU A 543 30.23 -7.74 19.07
C LEU A 543 29.51 -9.09 18.82
N SER A 544 29.49 -10.02 19.78
CA SER A 544 28.69 -11.25 19.70
C SER A 544 27.26 -11.02 20.18
N TYR A 545 26.49 -10.24 19.42
CA TYR A 545 25.05 -10.24 19.59
C TYR A 545 24.53 -11.64 19.23
N THR A 546 23.87 -12.33 20.16
CA THR A 546 23.01 -13.47 19.82
C THR A 546 21.91 -12.93 18.91
N PHE A 547 21.91 -13.34 17.65
CA PHE A 547 20.90 -12.91 16.70
C PHE A 547 19.59 -13.62 17.05
N ILE A 548 18.46 -12.93 16.94
CA ILE A 548 17.15 -13.47 17.27
C ILE A 548 16.25 -13.44 16.04
N TRP A 549 15.41 -14.46 15.90
CA TRP A 549 14.38 -14.53 14.87
C TRP A 549 13.02 -14.84 15.51
N PRO A 550 11.94 -14.11 15.16
CA PRO A 550 10.62 -14.42 15.69
C PRO A 550 10.16 -15.80 15.22
N LYS A 551 9.69 -16.65 16.13
CA LYS A 551 9.18 -17.99 15.77
C LYS A 551 7.96 -17.93 14.85
N GLU A 552 7.17 -16.87 14.96
CA GLU A 552 5.95 -16.69 14.16
C GLU A 552 6.17 -15.97 12.83
N ALA A 553 7.41 -15.57 12.51
CA ALA A 553 7.76 -15.01 11.21
C ALA A 553 7.22 -15.87 10.06
N TYR A 554 6.80 -15.21 8.97
CA TYR A 554 6.21 -15.90 7.83
C TYR A 554 7.20 -16.85 7.15
N HIS A 555 8.45 -16.42 7.05
CA HIS A 555 9.53 -17.19 6.46
C HIS A 555 10.68 -17.36 7.45
N HIS A 556 11.47 -18.42 7.23
CA HIS A 556 12.68 -18.68 7.99
C HIS A 556 13.80 -17.66 7.67
N GLU A 557 14.78 -17.58 8.55
CA GLU A 557 15.91 -16.64 8.49
C GLU A 557 16.80 -16.84 7.25
N ASN A 558 16.73 -18.01 6.61
CA ASN A 558 17.48 -18.39 5.41
C ASN A 558 16.65 -18.31 4.11
N TYR A 559 15.42 -17.76 4.17
CA TYR A 559 14.53 -17.59 3.02
C TYR A 559 15.12 -16.65 1.96
N PHE A 560 15.85 -15.64 2.43
CA PHE A 560 16.71 -14.76 1.63
C PHE A 560 18.18 -15.11 1.88
N GLY A 561 19.08 -14.55 1.07
CA GLY A 561 20.52 -14.81 1.18
C GLY A 561 21.19 -14.22 2.44
N TYR A 562 20.42 -13.58 3.32
CA TYR A 562 20.88 -13.03 4.60
C TYR A 562 19.74 -13.01 5.62
N ALA A 563 20.03 -13.34 6.87
CA ALA A 563 19.10 -13.21 7.99
C ALA A 563 18.86 -11.74 8.33
N PHE A 564 17.77 -11.19 7.82
CA PHE A 564 17.42 -9.78 7.94
C PHE A 564 16.28 -9.59 8.94
N HIS A 565 16.62 -9.35 10.21
CA HIS A 565 15.65 -8.99 11.24
C HIS A 565 15.46 -7.47 11.27
N ALA A 566 14.23 -7.00 11.00
CA ALA A 566 13.89 -5.58 11.05
C ALA A 566 13.69 -5.11 12.50
N GLY A 567 12.98 -5.89 13.32
CA GLY A 567 12.76 -5.65 14.76
C GLY A 567 11.89 -4.44 15.12
N GLU A 568 11.78 -3.45 14.24
CA GLU A 568 11.05 -2.20 14.45
C GLU A 568 10.35 -1.74 13.17
N HIS A 569 9.48 -0.73 13.24
CA HIS A 569 8.90 -0.13 12.04
C HIS A 569 9.99 0.56 11.22
N HIS A 570 9.96 0.35 9.91
CA HIS A 570 10.96 0.89 9.00
C HIS A 570 10.33 1.45 7.73
N MET A 571 10.96 2.52 7.23
CA MET A 571 10.85 2.91 5.84
C MET A 571 12.11 2.47 5.10
N TYR A 572 11.93 1.68 4.04
CA TYR A 572 12.99 1.24 3.14
C TYR A 572 13.02 2.06 1.86
N CYS A 573 14.22 2.26 1.32
CA CYS A 573 14.47 2.77 -0.01
C CYS A 573 15.31 1.74 -0.77
N TYR A 574 14.71 1.09 -1.76
CA TYR A 574 15.38 0.20 -2.71
C TYR A 574 15.78 1.03 -3.93
N ASN A 575 17.00 1.54 -3.94
CA ASN A 575 17.53 2.34 -5.04
C ASN A 575 18.15 1.42 -6.10
N PHE A 576 17.51 1.28 -7.26
CA PHE A 576 17.95 0.38 -8.32
C PHE A 576 19.00 1.05 -9.22
N MET A 577 20.19 0.45 -9.27
CA MET A 577 21.34 1.04 -9.95
C MET A 577 22.29 -0.03 -10.49
N ARG A 578 23.19 0.37 -11.41
CA ARG A 578 24.12 -0.58 -12.06
C ARG A 578 25.06 -1.25 -11.06
N ASP A 579 25.51 -0.47 -10.07
CA ASP A 579 26.54 -0.82 -9.11
C ASP A 579 26.12 -0.44 -7.68
N PRO A 580 25.28 -1.27 -7.02
CA PRO A 580 24.76 -0.96 -5.69
C PRO A 580 25.81 -1.01 -4.56
N GLY A 581 27.02 -1.51 -4.84
CA GLY A 581 28.04 -1.80 -3.84
C GLY A 581 27.66 -3.01 -2.97
N PRO A 582 28.48 -3.36 -1.95
CA PRO A 582 28.13 -4.42 -1.01
C PRO A 582 26.98 -3.97 -0.11
N LEU A 583 26.08 -4.90 0.23
CA LEU A 583 25.13 -4.69 1.32
C LEU A 583 25.89 -4.45 2.63
N ARG A 584 25.44 -3.46 3.39
CA ARG A 584 26.01 -3.12 4.70
C ARG A 584 24.93 -3.17 5.76
N PHE A 585 25.19 -3.90 6.83
CA PHE A 585 24.34 -4.00 8.01
C PHE A 585 25.02 -3.34 9.23
N ARG A 586 24.23 -2.80 10.15
CA ARG A 586 24.57 -2.45 11.54
C ARG A 586 23.92 -3.49 12.46
N GLY A 587 24.66 -4.01 13.45
CA GLY A 587 24.09 -4.84 14.52
C GLY A 587 23.28 -6.05 14.01
N MET A 588 22.14 -6.35 14.66
CA MET A 588 21.22 -7.45 14.34
C MET A 588 20.53 -7.29 12.96
N GLY A 589 21.29 -7.27 11.87
CA GLY A 589 20.73 -7.27 10.52
C GLY A 589 20.01 -5.98 10.11
N THR A 590 20.12 -4.88 10.88
CA THR A 590 19.58 -3.59 10.44
C THR A 590 20.43 -3.04 9.31
N LEU A 591 19.87 -2.63 8.17
CA LEU A 591 20.68 -2.01 7.10
C LEU A 591 21.33 -0.70 7.60
N VAL A 592 22.53 -0.35 7.10
CA VAL A 592 23.17 0.92 7.46
C VAL A 592 22.28 2.08 6.99
N GLY A 593 21.51 2.65 7.91
CA GLY A 593 20.72 3.85 7.70
C GLY A 593 21.56 5.13 7.79
N SER A 594 21.04 6.23 7.25
CA SER A 594 21.52 7.58 7.59
C SER A 594 21.25 7.84 9.07
N SER A 595 22.30 8.00 9.87
CA SER A 595 22.20 8.22 11.31
C SER A 595 21.51 9.54 11.62
N TRP A 596 20.60 9.52 12.60
CA TRP A 596 20.19 10.71 13.34
C TRP A 596 21.36 11.13 14.24
N GLY A 597 21.85 12.35 14.08
CA GLY A 597 22.50 13.05 15.18
C GLY A 597 21.38 13.55 16.09
N TRP A 598 21.42 13.12 17.35
CA TRP A 598 20.51 13.62 18.39
C TRP A 598 20.69 15.11 18.63
#